data_AF-A0A1Y6LLL3-F1
#
_entry.id   AF-A0A1Y6LLL3-F1
#
_cell.length_a   1.000
_cell.length_b   1.000
_cell.length_c   1.000
_cell.angle_alpha   90.00
_cell.angle_beta   90.00
_cell.angle_gamma   90.00
#
_symmetry.space_group_name_H-M   'P 1'
#
loop_
_entity.id
_entity.type
_entity.pdbx_description
1 polymer ?
#
loop_
_entity_poly.entity_id
_entity_poly.type
_entity_poly.pdbx_seq_one_letter_code
_entity_poly.pdbx_strand_id
1 'polypeptide(L)'
;MVLHLLGKKSWNVYNTANVERVRKDEADAKAREEAEEQRQQEEDASRRIALLRGEHVAPLTVETAEPEDGSEQKRRSRHDDPQRDRKRRRLRGEDDTDAEIRHARTDVDAERRAPQLQMKEREKAAPLQDHAGHIQLIPAPDEVAIRKAEKNAEAEAEKAKKRKREDDQVTMRFSNAAGYQNGMQKPWYAATKEAAAPVSASMDLVLADVQGKDVWGNDDPRRKERESKRMSSNDPFAAMQHAQRQLKQSSQDKEVWQKQQAKEIEELKRSQRRDEERRRREDSLDGFSLDAPAEKRLEAERAIGTGIIGGIDQSDTNIAMLSCGNKNWT
;
A
#
# COMPACT_ATOMS: atom_id res chain seq x y z
N MET A 1 8.25 25.01 -32.34
CA MET A 1 7.18 24.34 -31.55
C MET A 1 7.53 22.86 -31.45
N VAL A 2 7.72 22.33 -30.24
CA VAL A 2 8.12 20.93 -30.05
C VAL A 2 6.88 20.04 -30.17
N LEU A 3 6.80 19.20 -31.21
CA LEU A 3 5.72 18.24 -31.39
C LEU A 3 5.88 17.09 -30.39
N HIS A 4 4.95 16.94 -29.44
CA HIS A 4 4.88 15.77 -28.57
C HIS A 4 4.39 14.54 -29.36
N LEU A 5 5.33 13.82 -29.98
CA LEU A 5 5.07 12.59 -30.75
C LEU A 5 4.61 11.40 -29.88
N LEU A 6 4.78 11.48 -28.57
CA LEU A 6 4.46 10.41 -27.63
C LEU A 6 2.95 10.17 -27.51
N GLY A 7 2.12 11.23 -27.65
CA GLY A 7 0.66 11.12 -27.57
C GLY A 7 0.03 10.24 -28.66
N LYS A 8 0.70 10.08 -29.81
CA LYS A 8 0.21 9.29 -30.95
C LYS A 8 0.61 7.81 -30.90
N LYS A 9 1.41 7.39 -29.92
CA LYS A 9 1.87 6.01 -29.81
C LYS A 9 0.90 5.19 -28.95
N SER A 10 0.57 3.99 -29.41
CA SER A 10 -0.36 3.07 -28.74
C SER A 10 0.16 2.48 -27.43
N TRP A 11 1.47 2.54 -27.18
CA TRP A 11 2.07 2.09 -25.91
C TRP A 11 2.21 3.22 -24.89
N ASN A 12 1.91 4.47 -25.24
CA ASN A 12 2.05 5.58 -24.31
C ASN A 12 1.04 5.42 -23.15
N VAL A 13 1.56 5.22 -21.94
CA VAL A 13 0.77 5.05 -20.72
C VAL A 13 -0.20 6.21 -20.49
N TYR A 14 0.19 7.42 -20.87
CA TYR A 14 -0.63 8.63 -20.69
C TYR A 14 -1.73 8.81 -21.75
N ASN A 15 -1.83 7.92 -22.73
CA ASN A 15 -2.95 7.96 -23.68
C ASN A 15 -4.24 7.54 -22.96
N THR A 16 -5.31 8.33 -23.12
CA THR A 16 -6.61 8.08 -22.48
C THR A 16 -7.12 6.66 -22.76
N ALA A 17 -6.94 6.17 -23.99
CA ALA A 17 -7.33 4.82 -24.38
C ALA A 17 -6.58 3.70 -23.64
N ASN A 18 -5.34 3.96 -23.19
CA ASN A 18 -4.57 3.01 -22.39
C ASN A 18 -4.95 3.10 -20.92
N VAL A 19 -5.14 4.32 -20.41
CA VAL A 19 -5.62 4.54 -19.03
C VAL A 19 -7.00 3.90 -18.83
N GLU A 20 -7.90 3.98 -19.81
CA GLU A 20 -9.21 3.33 -19.75
C GLU A 20 -9.13 1.80 -19.77
N ARG A 21 -8.18 1.22 -20.50
CA ARG A 21 -7.95 -0.25 -20.46
C ARG A 21 -7.45 -0.69 -19.10
N VAL A 22 -6.45 -0.01 -18.56
CA VAL A 22 -5.94 -0.30 -17.21
C VAL A 22 -7.04 -0.16 -16.16
N ARG A 23 -7.87 0.90 -16.23
CA ARG A 23 -9.01 1.06 -15.30
C ARG A 23 -10.04 -0.06 -15.41
N LYS A 24 -10.30 -0.59 -16.60
CA LYS A 24 -11.20 -1.73 -16.78
C LYS A 24 -10.60 -2.99 -16.18
N ASP A 25 -9.32 -3.25 -16.45
CA ASP A 25 -8.62 -4.41 -15.90
C ASP A 25 -8.54 -4.33 -14.36
N GLU A 26 -8.28 -3.15 -13.80
CA GLU A 26 -8.32 -2.88 -12.36
C GLU A 26 -9.73 -3.06 -11.79
N ALA A 27 -10.77 -2.59 -12.47
CA ALA A 27 -12.16 -2.76 -12.04
C ALA A 27 -12.59 -4.24 -12.07
N ASP A 28 -12.19 -4.99 -13.09
CA ASP A 28 -12.47 -6.42 -13.21
C ASP A 28 -11.71 -7.23 -12.15
N ALA A 29 -10.46 -6.86 -11.85
CA ALA A 29 -9.69 -7.45 -10.77
C ALA A 29 -10.35 -7.18 -9.41
N LYS A 30 -10.69 -5.91 -9.15
CA LYS A 30 -11.36 -5.49 -7.91
C LYS A 30 -12.73 -6.15 -7.74
N ALA A 31 -13.49 -6.34 -8.82
CA ALA A 31 -14.78 -7.02 -8.78
C ALA A 31 -14.65 -8.52 -8.41
N ARG A 32 -13.55 -9.18 -8.81
CA ARG A 32 -13.28 -10.57 -8.41
C ARG A 32 -12.90 -10.65 -6.93
N GLU A 33 -12.03 -9.76 -6.47
CA GLU A 33 -11.64 -9.67 -5.06
C GLU A 33 -12.87 -9.40 -4.17
N GLU A 34 -13.73 -8.44 -4.55
CA GLU A 34 -14.97 -8.14 -3.81
C GLU A 34 -15.93 -9.34 -3.76
N ALA A 35 -16.02 -10.14 -4.84
CA ALA A 35 -16.85 -11.34 -4.84
C ALA A 35 -16.28 -12.44 -3.90
N GLU A 36 -14.96 -12.56 -3.82
CA GLU A 36 -14.30 -13.49 -2.90
C GLU A 36 -14.45 -13.03 -1.44
N GLU A 37 -14.28 -11.73 -1.18
CA GLU A 37 -14.53 -11.13 0.15
C GLU A 37 -15.98 -11.33 0.59
N GLN A 38 -16.95 -11.15 -0.32
CA GLN A 38 -18.37 -11.41 0.01
C GLN A 38 -18.59 -12.86 0.40
N ARG A 39 -17.99 -13.82 -0.32
CA ARG A 39 -18.08 -15.24 0.04
C ARG A 39 -17.48 -15.52 1.43
N GLN A 40 -16.32 -14.94 1.72
CA GLN A 40 -15.68 -15.09 3.04
C GLN A 40 -16.56 -14.47 4.15
N GLN A 41 -17.14 -13.29 3.90
CA GLN A 41 -18.04 -12.63 4.84
C GLN A 41 -19.33 -13.42 5.07
N GLU A 42 -19.88 -14.04 4.03
CA GLU A 42 -21.06 -14.92 4.14
C GLU A 42 -20.74 -16.17 4.96
N GLU A 43 -19.58 -16.78 4.76
CA GLU A 43 -19.11 -17.91 5.57
C GLU A 43 -18.95 -17.53 7.04
N ASP A 44 -18.31 -16.38 7.32
CA ASP A 44 -18.15 -15.88 8.68
C ASP A 44 -19.47 -15.48 9.32
N ALA A 45 -20.37 -14.85 8.56
CA ALA A 45 -21.73 -14.53 9.01
C ALA A 45 -22.51 -15.81 9.32
N SER A 46 -22.43 -16.82 8.46
CA SER A 46 -23.10 -18.12 8.67
C SER A 46 -22.59 -18.82 9.93
N ARG A 47 -21.27 -18.78 10.17
CA ARG A 47 -20.64 -19.30 11.40
C ARG A 47 -21.10 -18.54 12.63
N ARG A 48 -21.17 -17.21 12.55
CA ARG A 48 -21.68 -16.37 13.65
C ARG A 48 -23.13 -16.70 13.96
N ILE A 49 -23.95 -16.93 12.94
CA ILE A 49 -25.35 -17.34 13.12
C ILE A 49 -25.44 -18.74 13.74
N ALA A 50 -24.61 -19.70 13.32
CA ALA A 50 -24.58 -21.05 13.90
C ALA A 50 -24.19 -21.03 15.38
N LEU A 51 -23.18 -20.22 15.74
CA LEU A 51 -22.80 -20.00 17.13
C LEU A 51 -23.95 -19.40 17.96
N LEU A 52 -24.67 -18.41 17.41
CA LEU A 52 -25.86 -17.84 18.05
C LEU A 52 -27.02 -18.84 18.20
N ARG A 53 -27.11 -19.81 17.29
CA ARG A 53 -28.08 -20.93 17.38
C ARG A 53 -27.65 -22.03 18.36
N GLY A 54 -26.47 -21.92 18.96
CA GLY A 54 -25.93 -22.92 19.89
C GLY A 54 -25.36 -24.17 19.21
N GLU A 55 -25.15 -24.12 17.88
CA GLU A 55 -24.44 -25.17 17.16
C GLU A 55 -22.93 -25.02 17.39
N HIS A 56 -22.23 -26.14 17.65
CA HIS A 56 -20.79 -26.14 17.89
C HIS A 56 -20.03 -25.94 16.58
N VAL A 57 -19.52 -24.72 16.34
CA VAL A 57 -18.69 -24.39 15.17
C VAL A 57 -17.25 -24.83 15.43
N ALA A 58 -16.66 -25.58 14.49
CA ALA A 58 -15.26 -25.99 14.57
C ALA A 58 -14.35 -24.73 14.62
N PRO A 59 -13.31 -24.73 15.48
CA PRO A 59 -12.40 -23.59 15.57
C PRO A 59 -11.74 -23.37 14.22
N LEU A 60 -11.71 -22.11 13.78
CA LEU A 60 -10.92 -21.65 12.65
C LEU A 60 -9.50 -22.20 12.82
N THR A 61 -9.09 -23.10 11.92
CA THR A 61 -7.67 -23.37 11.73
C THR A 61 -7.08 -22.04 11.30
N VAL A 62 -6.39 -21.38 12.23
CA VAL A 62 -5.49 -20.29 11.89
C VAL A 62 -4.38 -20.94 11.08
N GLU A 63 -4.65 -21.17 9.81
CA GLU A 63 -3.62 -21.32 8.82
C GLU A 63 -2.87 -20.00 8.91
N THR A 64 -1.77 -20.01 9.67
CA THR A 64 -0.64 -19.12 9.40
C THR A 64 -0.60 -18.96 7.90
N ALA A 65 -0.73 -17.75 7.40
CA ALA A 65 -0.73 -17.42 5.98
C ALA A 65 0.52 -17.98 5.29
N GLU A 66 0.53 -19.28 5.05
CA GLU A 66 1.13 -19.91 3.91
C GLU A 66 0.41 -19.26 2.74
N PRO A 67 1.14 -18.62 1.82
CA PRO A 67 0.50 -17.94 0.70
C PRO A 67 -0.39 -18.96 -0.02
N GLU A 68 -1.70 -18.70 -0.06
CA GLU A 68 -2.62 -19.30 -1.02
C GLU A 68 -2.21 -18.81 -2.42
N ASP A 69 -1.11 -19.38 -2.92
CA ASP A 69 -0.68 -19.37 -4.30
C ASP A 69 -0.28 -20.81 -4.68
N GLY A 70 -1.16 -21.74 -4.34
CA GLY A 70 -1.07 -23.15 -4.74
C GLY A 70 -1.07 -23.37 -6.25
N SER A 71 -1.41 -22.35 -7.06
CA SER A 71 -1.28 -22.39 -8.52
C SER A 71 0.09 -21.93 -9.05
N GLU A 72 0.84 -21.11 -8.31
CA GLU A 72 2.17 -20.64 -8.75
C GLU A 72 3.33 -21.43 -8.13
N GLN A 73 3.24 -21.85 -6.86
CA GLN A 73 4.29 -22.70 -6.26
C GLN A 73 4.38 -24.09 -6.90
N LYS A 74 3.26 -24.64 -7.39
CA LYS A 74 3.26 -25.90 -8.16
C LYS A 74 3.97 -25.78 -9.51
N ARG A 75 4.08 -24.55 -10.06
CA ARG A 75 4.86 -24.29 -11.28
C ARG A 75 6.36 -24.17 -10.99
N ARG A 76 6.75 -23.77 -9.78
CA ARG A 76 8.17 -23.66 -9.39
C ARG A 76 8.76 -24.99 -8.92
N SER A 77 7.99 -25.83 -8.20
CA SER A 77 8.45 -27.16 -7.78
C SER A 77 8.65 -28.15 -8.95
N ARG A 78 8.02 -27.90 -10.11
CA ARG A 78 8.25 -28.66 -11.36
C ARG A 78 9.57 -28.33 -12.08
N HIS A 79 10.40 -27.43 -11.52
CA HIS A 79 11.65 -27.03 -12.17
C HIS A 79 12.91 -27.57 -11.46
N ASP A 80 12.78 -28.04 -10.22
CA ASP A 80 13.93 -28.47 -9.39
C ASP A 80 14.17 -29.98 -9.37
N ASP A 81 13.57 -30.72 -10.30
CA ASP A 81 13.90 -32.13 -10.55
C ASP A 81 14.71 -32.23 -11.87
N PRO A 82 16.04 -32.02 -11.84
CA PRO A 82 16.86 -31.85 -13.05
C PRO A 82 16.89 -33.09 -13.97
N GLN A 83 16.33 -34.21 -13.52
CA GLN A 83 16.29 -35.46 -14.27
C GLN A 83 14.94 -35.74 -14.95
N ARG A 84 13.83 -35.13 -14.52
CA ARG A 84 12.48 -35.49 -15.00
C ARG A 84 11.93 -34.57 -16.11
N ASP A 85 12.39 -33.33 -16.20
CA ASP A 85 11.75 -32.30 -17.04
C ASP A 85 12.45 -31.92 -18.35
N ARG A 86 13.43 -32.71 -18.82
CA ARG A 86 13.87 -32.56 -20.22
C ARG A 86 12.79 -33.13 -21.13
N LYS A 87 11.91 -32.26 -21.63
CA LYS A 87 10.86 -32.60 -22.60
C LYS A 87 11.49 -33.40 -23.75
N ARG A 88 11.24 -34.72 -23.76
CA ARG A 88 11.87 -35.66 -24.69
C ARG A 88 11.30 -35.42 -26.09
N ARG A 89 12.18 -35.30 -27.08
CA ARG A 89 11.81 -34.91 -28.46
C ARG A 89 10.95 -36.01 -29.13
N ARG A 90 9.93 -35.61 -29.88
CA ARG A 90 9.14 -36.49 -30.75
C ARG A 90 10.00 -37.07 -31.87
N LEU A 91 9.83 -38.34 -32.21
CA LEU A 91 10.44 -38.91 -33.42
C LEU A 91 9.59 -38.53 -34.65
N ARG A 92 10.17 -38.50 -35.86
CA ARG A 92 9.42 -38.13 -37.07
C ARG A 92 8.43 -39.27 -37.41
N GLY A 93 7.14 -38.96 -37.46
CA GLY A 93 6.08 -39.92 -37.83
C GLY A 93 5.45 -40.70 -36.68
N GLU A 94 5.68 -40.33 -35.41
CA GLU A 94 4.97 -40.88 -34.24
C GLU A 94 3.64 -40.12 -34.02
N ASP A 95 2.54 -40.86 -33.80
CA ASP A 95 1.26 -40.31 -33.30
C ASP A 95 1.34 -39.99 -31.80
N ASP A 96 0.46 -39.12 -31.30
CA ASP A 96 0.50 -38.66 -29.90
C ASP A 96 0.35 -39.82 -28.88
N THR A 97 -0.42 -40.85 -29.21
CA THR A 97 -0.57 -42.08 -28.41
C THR A 97 0.69 -42.93 -28.41
N ASP A 98 1.34 -43.07 -29.57
CA ASP A 98 2.55 -43.88 -29.70
C ASP A 98 3.74 -43.25 -28.96
N ALA A 99 3.81 -41.91 -28.97
CA ALA A 99 4.76 -41.16 -28.15
C ALA A 99 4.55 -41.45 -26.66
N GLU A 100 3.30 -41.40 -26.18
CA GLU A 100 2.95 -41.67 -24.77
C GLU A 100 3.30 -43.11 -24.36
N ILE A 101 2.98 -44.11 -25.20
CA ILE A 101 3.32 -45.52 -24.96
C ILE A 101 4.83 -45.71 -24.87
N ARG A 102 5.62 -45.08 -25.75
CA ARG A 102 7.08 -45.15 -25.70
C ARG A 102 7.63 -44.54 -24.42
N HIS A 103 7.09 -43.40 -24.00
CA HIS A 103 7.50 -42.74 -22.75
C HIS A 103 7.17 -43.60 -21.52
N ALA A 104 5.97 -44.15 -21.45
CA ALA A 104 5.56 -45.05 -20.39
C ALA A 104 6.49 -46.29 -20.29
N ARG A 105 6.86 -46.90 -21.42
CA ARG A 105 7.82 -48.03 -21.44
C ARG A 105 9.19 -47.64 -20.91
N THR A 106 9.70 -46.47 -21.28
CA THR A 106 11.02 -46.02 -20.79
C THR A 106 11.05 -45.75 -19.30
N ASP A 107 9.93 -45.27 -18.74
CA ASP A 107 9.82 -45.01 -17.31
C ASP A 107 9.71 -46.33 -16.53
N VAL A 108 8.91 -47.29 -17.02
CA VAL A 108 8.84 -48.66 -16.46
C VAL A 108 10.21 -49.37 -16.51
N ASP A 109 10.95 -49.24 -17.61
CA ASP A 109 12.29 -49.81 -17.72
C ASP A 109 13.30 -49.14 -16.77
N ALA A 110 13.15 -47.84 -16.52
CA ALA A 110 13.98 -47.12 -15.56
C ALA A 110 13.67 -47.55 -14.12
N GLU A 111 12.38 -47.69 -13.78
CA GLU A 111 11.93 -48.21 -12.48
C GLU A 111 12.42 -49.65 -12.25
N ARG A 112 12.41 -50.50 -13.29
CA ARG A 112 12.93 -51.87 -13.21
C ARG A 112 14.47 -51.91 -13.03
N ARG A 113 15.20 -50.93 -13.56
CA ARG A 113 16.67 -50.83 -13.44
C ARG A 113 17.12 -50.15 -12.14
N ALA A 114 16.29 -49.31 -11.53
CA ALA A 114 16.59 -48.64 -10.26
C ALA A 114 17.09 -49.58 -9.15
N PRO A 115 16.44 -50.72 -8.84
CA PRO A 115 16.93 -51.62 -7.80
C PRO A 115 18.27 -52.28 -8.17
N GLN A 116 18.55 -52.52 -9.45
CA GLN A 116 19.82 -53.11 -9.90
C GLN A 116 21.00 -52.14 -9.71
N LEU A 117 20.76 -50.84 -9.87
CA LEU A 117 21.76 -49.81 -9.61
C LEU A 117 22.06 -49.69 -8.10
N GLN A 118 21.02 -49.75 -7.26
CA GLN A 118 21.17 -49.76 -5.80
C GLN A 118 21.94 -51.00 -5.30
N MET A 119 21.77 -52.17 -5.92
CA MET A 119 22.57 -53.36 -5.57
C MET A 119 24.04 -53.21 -5.94
N LYS A 120 24.36 -52.59 -7.09
CA LYS A 120 25.75 -52.28 -7.48
C LYS A 120 26.41 -51.23 -6.57
N GLU A 121 25.63 -50.34 -5.96
CA GLU A 121 26.12 -49.42 -4.94
C GLU A 121 26.42 -50.15 -3.62
N ARG A 122 25.60 -51.15 -3.26
CA ARG A 122 25.86 -52.02 -2.10
C ARG A 122 27.10 -52.88 -2.27
N GLU A 123 27.39 -53.36 -3.48
CA GLU A 123 28.63 -54.09 -3.78
C GLU A 123 29.90 -53.22 -3.68
N LYS A 124 29.76 -51.90 -3.71
CA LYS A 124 30.87 -50.95 -3.49
C LYS A 124 31.03 -50.54 -2.02
N ALA A 125 30.13 -50.97 -1.13
CA ALA A 125 30.30 -50.75 0.30
C ALA A 125 31.48 -51.60 0.81
N ALA A 126 32.36 -50.99 1.60
CA ALA A 126 33.58 -51.61 2.10
C ALA A 126 33.31 -52.99 2.75
N PRO A 127 34.21 -53.98 2.59
CA PRO A 127 34.04 -55.30 3.19
C PRO A 127 33.89 -55.18 4.71
N LEU A 128 32.88 -55.85 5.28
CA LEU A 128 32.54 -55.81 6.71
C LEU A 128 33.69 -56.24 7.64
N GLN A 129 34.63 -57.03 7.11
CA GLN A 129 35.81 -57.47 7.82
C GLN A 129 37.06 -56.94 7.14
N ASP A 130 37.99 -56.48 7.96
CA ASP A 130 39.33 -56.13 7.54
C ASP A 130 40.10 -57.37 7.07
N HIS A 131 41.18 -57.19 6.31
CA HIS A 131 42.05 -58.29 5.87
C HIS A 131 42.77 -58.98 7.04
N ALA A 132 42.76 -58.36 8.23
CA ALA A 132 43.18 -58.95 9.51
C ALA A 132 42.06 -59.65 10.30
N GLY A 133 40.83 -59.74 9.75
CA GLY A 133 39.68 -60.43 10.37
C GLY A 133 38.87 -59.62 11.38
N HIS A 134 39.17 -58.32 11.57
CA HIS A 134 38.43 -57.45 12.47
C HIS A 134 37.16 -56.91 11.81
N ILE A 135 36.03 -56.88 12.54
CA ILE A 135 34.78 -56.30 12.03
C ILE A 135 34.88 -54.78 12.03
N GLN A 136 34.88 -54.16 10.86
CA GLN A 136 34.89 -52.70 10.72
C GLN A 136 33.45 -52.19 10.77
N LEU A 137 33.01 -51.77 11.96
CA LEU A 137 31.68 -51.17 12.18
C LEU A 137 31.55 -49.76 11.57
N ILE A 138 32.69 -49.11 11.31
CA ILE A 138 32.80 -47.81 10.67
C ILE A 138 33.63 -48.02 9.41
N PRO A 139 33.10 -47.71 8.21
CA PRO A 139 33.86 -47.88 6.97
C PRO A 139 35.10 -46.99 7.04
N ALA A 140 36.27 -47.58 6.74
CA ALA A 140 37.49 -46.80 6.58
C ALA A 140 37.24 -45.71 5.52
N PRO A 141 37.67 -44.47 5.74
CA PRO A 141 37.42 -43.40 4.80
C PRO A 141 38.13 -43.74 3.48
N ASP A 142 37.36 -43.80 2.38
CA ASP A 142 37.91 -44.08 1.06
C ASP A 142 39.06 -43.11 0.76
N GLU A 143 40.29 -43.62 0.61
CA GLU A 143 41.45 -42.78 0.32
C GLU A 143 41.26 -41.93 -0.94
N VAL A 144 40.47 -42.43 -1.89
CA VAL A 144 40.10 -41.71 -3.12
C VAL A 144 39.15 -40.56 -2.82
N ALA A 145 38.24 -40.70 -1.85
CA ALA A 145 37.35 -39.62 -1.42
C ALA A 145 38.13 -38.58 -0.61
N ILE A 146 39.03 -39.00 0.28
CA ILE A 146 39.92 -38.10 1.03
C ILE A 146 40.79 -37.29 0.06
N ARG A 147 41.47 -37.94 -0.90
CA ARG A 147 42.32 -37.25 -1.90
C ARG A 147 41.52 -36.31 -2.81
N LYS A 148 40.23 -36.56 -3.04
CA LYS A 148 39.34 -35.66 -3.80
C LYS A 148 38.88 -34.47 -2.96
N ALA A 149 38.61 -34.67 -1.67
CA ALA A 149 38.28 -33.62 -0.72
C ALA A 149 39.48 -32.69 -0.48
N GLU A 150 40.69 -33.24 -0.34
CA GLU A 150 41.93 -32.46 -0.20
C GLU A 150 42.21 -31.57 -1.41
N LYS A 151 41.99 -32.07 -2.64
CA LYS A 151 42.09 -31.27 -3.87
C LYS A 151 41.00 -30.21 -4.01
N ASN A 152 39.94 -30.29 -3.21
CA ASN A 152 38.83 -29.33 -3.18
C ASN A 152 38.85 -28.43 -1.93
N ALA A 153 39.84 -28.56 -1.05
CA ALA A 153 39.87 -27.83 0.21
C ALA A 153 39.87 -26.29 -0.01
N GLU A 154 40.58 -25.81 -1.03
CA GLU A 154 40.58 -24.39 -1.40
C GLU A 154 39.22 -23.95 -1.96
N ALA A 155 38.58 -24.79 -2.79
CA ALA A 155 37.27 -24.51 -3.36
C ALA A 155 36.15 -24.54 -2.29
N GLU A 156 36.26 -25.39 -1.28
CA GLU A 156 35.34 -25.44 -0.14
C GLU A 156 35.54 -24.25 0.80
N ALA A 157 36.79 -23.82 1.02
CA ALA A 157 37.09 -22.62 1.79
C ALA A 157 36.55 -21.35 1.09
N GLU A 158 36.65 -21.24 -0.23
CA GLU A 158 36.05 -20.14 -0.99
C GLU A 158 34.52 -20.19 -0.98
N LYS A 159 33.91 -21.37 -1.17
CA LYS A 159 32.47 -21.55 -1.05
C LYS A 159 31.96 -21.21 0.35
N ALA A 160 32.68 -21.57 1.41
CA ALA A 160 32.34 -21.24 2.78
C ALA A 160 32.45 -19.73 3.05
N LYS A 161 33.48 -19.06 2.53
CA LYS A 161 33.59 -17.59 2.59
C LYS A 161 32.46 -16.90 1.82
N LYS A 162 32.09 -17.43 0.65
CA LYS A 162 30.98 -16.91 -0.17
C LYS A 162 29.64 -17.09 0.53
N ARG A 163 29.37 -18.28 1.10
CA ARG A 163 28.18 -18.54 1.92
C ARG A 163 28.11 -17.62 3.12
N LYS A 164 29.21 -17.44 3.87
CA LYS A 164 29.25 -16.48 4.98
C LYS A 164 28.93 -15.06 4.52
N ARG A 165 29.49 -14.59 3.39
CA ARG A 165 29.15 -13.26 2.83
C ARG A 165 27.68 -13.15 2.42
N GLU A 166 27.12 -14.21 1.83
CA GLU A 166 25.70 -14.27 1.44
C GLU A 166 24.80 -14.29 2.69
N ASP A 167 25.14 -15.07 3.70
CA ASP A 167 24.45 -15.14 4.99
C ASP A 167 24.56 -13.80 5.75
N ASP A 168 25.70 -13.13 5.67
CA ASP A 168 25.90 -11.79 6.25
C ASP A 168 25.11 -10.72 5.49
N GLN A 169 24.83 -10.93 4.20
CA GLN A 169 24.00 -10.06 3.37
C GLN A 169 22.50 -10.30 3.59
N VAL A 170 22.10 -11.55 3.84
CA VAL A 170 20.70 -11.95 4.05
C VAL A 170 20.27 -11.79 5.51
N THR A 171 21.17 -12.02 6.47
CA THR A 171 20.88 -11.97 7.90
C THR A 171 21.48 -10.71 8.54
N MET A 172 20.62 -9.85 9.07
CA MET A 172 21.01 -8.64 9.81
C MET A 172 21.50 -9.00 11.21
N ARG A 173 22.66 -9.66 11.33
CA ARG A 173 23.31 -9.89 12.62
C ARG A 173 24.02 -8.62 13.07
N PHE A 174 23.72 -8.16 14.29
CA PHE A 174 24.32 -6.96 14.88
C PHE A 174 25.86 -7.00 14.98
N SER A 175 26.46 -8.20 14.97
CA SER A 175 27.91 -8.39 14.89
C SER A 175 28.52 -7.98 13.53
N ASN A 176 27.74 -8.05 12.45
CA ASN A 176 28.21 -7.79 11.08
C ASN A 176 28.00 -6.33 10.66
N ALA A 177 27.10 -5.60 11.34
CA ALA A 177 26.83 -4.18 11.09
C ALA A 177 27.90 -3.25 11.68
N ALA A 178 28.77 -3.77 12.56
CA ALA A 178 29.94 -3.06 13.05
C ALA A 178 31.02 -3.07 11.96
N GLY A 179 30.90 -2.13 11.02
CA GLY A 179 31.86 -1.95 9.94
C GLY A 179 33.32 -2.01 10.40
N TYR A 180 34.14 -2.59 9.53
CA TYR A 180 35.60 -2.69 9.60
C TYR A 180 36.20 -1.50 10.39
N GLN A 181 36.67 -1.78 11.62
CA GLN A 181 37.42 -0.95 12.59
C GLN A 181 36.75 -0.69 13.95
N ASN A 182 35.44 -0.91 14.14
CA ASN A 182 34.81 -0.65 15.46
C ASN A 182 34.29 -1.93 16.12
N GLY A 183 35.21 -2.85 16.46
CA GLY A 183 34.91 -3.93 17.39
C GLY A 183 34.49 -3.34 18.74
N MET A 184 33.23 -3.56 19.12
CA MET A 184 32.65 -3.22 20.44
C MET A 184 33.13 -1.89 21.04
N GLN A 185 32.62 -0.77 20.54
CA GLN A 185 32.50 0.43 21.36
C GLN A 185 31.79 0.02 22.67
N LYS A 186 32.41 0.37 23.81
CA LYS A 186 31.90 0.07 25.16
C LYS A 186 30.40 0.37 25.18
N PRO A 187 29.55 -0.56 25.67
CA PRO A 187 28.12 -0.34 25.63
C PRO A 187 27.76 0.89 26.48
N TRP A 188 26.70 1.60 26.12
CA TRP A 188 26.37 2.93 26.69
C TRP A 188 26.25 2.96 28.23
N TYR A 189 25.97 1.82 28.87
CA TYR A 189 25.99 1.66 30.34
C TYR A 189 27.40 1.61 30.97
N ALA A 190 28.47 1.50 30.18
CA ALA A 190 29.84 1.60 30.65
C ALA A 190 30.36 3.06 30.68
N ALA A 191 29.69 3.97 29.96
CA ALA A 191 30.04 5.40 29.98
C ALA A 191 29.68 6.10 31.31
N THR A 192 28.72 5.56 32.06
CA THR A 192 28.26 6.14 33.33
C THR A 192 29.25 6.01 34.48
N LYS A 193 30.21 5.07 34.40
CA LYS A 193 31.25 4.90 35.44
C LYS A 193 32.41 5.89 35.32
N GLU A 194 32.63 6.48 34.14
CA GLU A 194 33.70 7.48 33.94
C GLU A 194 33.19 8.94 34.07
N ALA A 195 31.87 9.16 34.06
CA ALA A 195 31.24 10.48 34.16
C ALA A 195 30.77 10.87 35.58
N ALA A 196 31.18 10.14 36.61
CA ALA A 196 30.86 10.46 38.00
C ALA A 196 31.84 11.53 38.57
N ALA A 197 31.79 12.74 38.02
CA ALA A 197 32.33 13.95 38.64
C ALA A 197 31.21 15.00 38.77
N PRO A 198 31.06 15.68 39.93
CA PRO A 198 29.82 16.38 40.26
C PRO A 198 29.78 17.80 39.67
N VAL A 199 28.87 18.06 38.74
CA VAL A 199 28.42 19.43 38.42
C VAL A 199 26.89 19.45 38.31
N SER A 200 26.26 19.56 39.48
CA SER A 200 24.82 19.71 39.68
C SER A 200 24.43 21.20 39.59
N ALA A 201 24.09 21.68 38.39
CA ALA A 201 23.25 22.89 38.16
C ALA A 201 23.04 23.20 36.67
N SER A 202 23.93 22.75 35.78
CA SER A 202 23.86 22.96 34.32
C SER A 202 23.23 21.80 33.55
N MET A 203 22.81 20.73 34.24
CA MET A 203 22.35 19.48 33.62
C MET A 203 20.97 19.61 32.96
N ASP A 204 20.07 20.44 33.52
CA ASP A 204 18.67 20.50 33.08
C ASP A 204 18.50 21.31 31.76
N LEU A 205 19.29 22.38 31.59
CA LEU A 205 19.36 23.14 30.35
C LEU A 205 20.10 22.37 29.24
N VAL A 206 21.15 21.62 29.59
CA VAL A 206 21.90 20.81 28.62
C VAL A 206 21.12 19.56 28.20
N LEU A 207 20.29 18.96 29.06
CA LEU A 207 19.42 17.85 28.64
C LEU A 207 18.35 18.31 27.65
N ALA A 208 17.71 19.46 27.89
CA ALA A 208 16.70 20.02 26.98
C ALA A 208 17.32 20.42 25.63
N ASP A 209 18.53 20.98 25.66
CA ASP A 209 19.27 21.29 24.45
C ASP A 209 19.75 20.03 23.73
N VAL A 210 20.22 18.99 24.41
CA VAL A 210 20.61 17.71 23.79
C VAL A 210 19.41 16.96 23.21
N GLN A 211 18.22 17.16 23.77
CA GLN A 211 16.96 16.63 23.23
C GLN A 211 16.42 17.41 22.03
N GLY A 212 16.99 18.57 21.66
CA GLY A 212 16.59 19.33 20.47
C GLY A 212 17.26 18.88 19.17
N LYS A 213 18.41 18.20 19.26
CA LYS A 213 19.21 17.79 18.09
C LYS A 213 18.76 16.43 17.55
N ASP A 214 18.65 16.33 16.23
CA ASP A 214 18.40 15.07 15.52
C ASP A 214 19.54 14.05 15.75
N VAL A 215 19.37 12.80 15.31
CA VAL A 215 20.38 11.72 15.39
C VAL A 215 21.73 12.13 14.81
N TRP A 216 21.73 13.11 13.88
CA TRP A 216 22.91 13.70 13.25
C TRP A 216 23.42 15.00 13.90
N GLY A 217 22.89 15.42 15.05
CA GLY A 217 23.38 16.59 15.78
C GLY A 217 22.89 17.94 15.24
N ASN A 218 22.00 17.97 14.25
CA ASN A 218 21.40 19.20 13.73
C ASN A 218 20.15 19.60 14.52
N ASP A 219 19.93 20.89 14.73
CA ASP A 219 18.73 21.39 15.39
C ASP A 219 17.51 21.26 14.46
N ASP A 220 16.54 20.45 14.88
CA ASP A 220 15.29 20.25 14.16
C ASP A 220 14.22 21.25 14.67
N PRO A 221 13.91 22.35 13.93
CA PRO A 221 13.02 23.39 14.44
C PRO A 221 11.59 22.88 14.69
N ARG A 222 11.17 21.87 13.92
CA ARG A 222 9.83 21.26 14.03
C ARG A 222 9.75 20.11 15.02
N ARG A 223 10.84 19.73 15.70
CA ARG A 223 10.81 18.64 16.67
C ARG A 223 9.92 18.94 17.86
N LYS A 224 10.02 20.16 18.41
CA LYS A 224 9.16 20.63 19.50
C LYS A 224 7.67 20.56 19.14
N GLU A 225 7.31 20.92 17.91
CA GLU A 225 5.93 20.80 17.41
C GLU A 225 5.48 19.34 17.25
N ARG A 226 6.38 18.44 16.83
CA ARG A 226 6.06 17.00 16.74
C ARG A 226 5.87 16.40 18.13
N GLU A 227 6.70 16.79 19.09
CA GLU A 227 6.58 16.34 20.48
C GLU A 227 5.31 16.87 21.13
N SER A 228 4.97 18.15 20.94
CA SER A 228 3.69 18.69 21.43
C SER A 228 2.48 18.03 20.75
N LYS A 229 2.56 17.71 19.46
CA LYS A 229 1.54 16.91 18.76
C LYS A 229 1.46 15.48 19.29
N ARG A 230 2.58 14.82 19.59
CA ARG A 230 2.59 13.49 20.21
C ARG A 230 2.01 13.53 21.62
N MET A 231 2.37 14.53 22.42
CA MET A 231 1.83 14.73 23.77
C MET A 231 0.31 14.98 23.73
N SER A 232 -0.17 15.84 22.83
CA SER A 232 -1.60 16.09 22.66
C SER A 232 -2.36 14.93 22.01
N SER A 233 -1.72 14.14 21.14
CA SER A 233 -2.36 12.95 20.54
C SER A 233 -2.41 11.77 21.51
N ASN A 234 -1.42 11.65 22.40
CA ASN A 234 -1.39 10.61 23.44
C ASN A 234 -2.22 10.98 24.68
N ASP A 235 -2.69 12.22 24.80
CA ASP A 235 -3.58 12.65 25.88
C ASP A 235 -5.05 12.32 25.55
N PRO A 236 -5.72 11.44 26.31
CA PRO A 236 -7.13 11.12 26.09
C PRO A 236 -8.06 12.33 26.26
N PHE A 237 -7.68 13.32 27.08
CA PHE A 237 -8.49 14.52 27.29
C PHE A 237 -8.47 15.43 26.07
N ALA A 238 -7.29 15.63 25.46
CA ALA A 238 -7.18 16.35 24.19
C ALA A 238 -7.98 15.68 23.07
N ALA A 239 -7.96 14.34 22.97
CA ALA A 239 -8.80 13.60 22.02
C ALA A 239 -10.30 13.88 22.23
N MET A 240 -10.76 13.90 23.49
CA MET A 240 -12.15 14.23 23.83
C MET A 240 -12.50 15.68 23.44
N GLN A 241 -11.61 16.64 23.67
CA GLN A 241 -11.82 18.02 23.23
C GLN A 241 -11.90 18.15 21.71
N HIS A 242 -11.06 17.43 20.97
CA HIS A 242 -11.12 17.38 19.51
C HIS A 242 -12.46 16.82 19.02
N ALA A 243 -12.95 15.73 19.63
CA ALA A 243 -14.26 15.16 19.30
C ALA A 243 -15.40 16.14 19.59
N GLN A 244 -15.37 16.84 20.73
CA GLN A 244 -16.37 17.87 21.06
C GLN A 244 -16.34 19.04 20.07
N ARG A 245 -15.16 19.47 19.60
CA ARG A 245 -15.03 20.51 18.57
C ARG A 245 -15.61 20.03 17.23
N GLN A 246 -15.32 18.81 16.81
CA GLN A 246 -15.88 18.22 15.58
C GLN A 246 -17.41 18.12 15.63
N LEU A 247 -17.98 17.71 16.77
CA LEU A 247 -19.44 17.68 16.95
C LEU A 247 -20.06 19.08 16.85
N LYS A 248 -19.42 20.10 17.44
CA LYS A 248 -19.87 21.50 17.32
C LYS A 248 -19.79 22.01 15.88
N GLN A 249 -18.69 21.71 15.18
CA GLN A 249 -18.52 22.06 13.76
C GLN A 249 -19.60 21.40 12.90
N SER A 250 -19.83 20.09 13.06
CA SER A 250 -20.89 19.38 12.35
C SER A 250 -22.29 19.95 12.63
N SER A 251 -22.56 20.36 13.87
CA SER A 251 -23.83 21.03 14.21
C SER A 251 -23.97 22.37 13.51
N GLN A 252 -22.92 23.18 13.50
CA GLN A 252 -22.90 24.48 12.81
C GLN A 252 -23.05 24.31 11.29
N ASP A 253 -22.37 23.34 10.70
CA ASP A 253 -22.46 23.03 9.27
C ASP A 253 -23.88 22.59 8.89
N LYS A 254 -24.52 21.76 9.73
CA LYS A 254 -25.94 21.39 9.55
C LYS A 254 -26.85 22.61 9.62
N GLU A 255 -26.66 23.51 10.57
CA GLU A 255 -27.45 24.73 10.67
C GLU A 255 -27.27 25.65 9.46
N VAL A 256 -26.04 25.80 8.97
CA VAL A 256 -25.74 26.58 7.76
C VAL A 256 -26.39 25.95 6.55
N TRP A 257 -26.28 24.62 6.40
CA TRP A 257 -26.90 23.87 5.33
C TRP A 257 -28.43 24.00 5.35
N GLN A 258 -29.05 23.85 6.52
CA GLN A 258 -30.50 24.05 6.69
C GLN A 258 -30.93 25.48 6.34
N LYS A 259 -30.15 26.49 6.74
CA LYS A 259 -30.42 27.89 6.37
C LYS A 259 -30.30 28.12 4.86
N GLN A 260 -29.32 27.51 4.19
CA GLN A 260 -29.16 27.59 2.74
C GLN A 260 -30.31 26.89 2.02
N GLN A 261 -30.67 25.68 2.43
CA GLN A 261 -31.82 24.93 1.90
C GLN A 261 -33.14 25.68 2.10
N ALA A 262 -33.36 26.28 3.28
CA ALA A 262 -34.55 27.07 3.55
C ALA A 262 -34.63 28.31 2.63
N LYS A 263 -33.51 28.99 2.40
CA LYS A 263 -33.44 30.11 1.45
C LYS A 263 -33.71 29.69 0.01
N GLU A 264 -33.17 28.55 -0.42
CA GLU A 264 -33.41 27.99 -1.75
C GLU A 264 -34.89 27.63 -1.95
N ILE A 265 -35.51 26.99 -0.95
CA ILE A 265 -36.95 26.68 -0.97
C ILE A 265 -37.80 27.96 -0.98
N GLU A 266 -37.41 28.99 -0.21
CA GLU A 266 -38.10 30.28 -0.20
C GLU A 266 -37.98 30.99 -1.54
N GLU A 267 -36.81 30.96 -2.17
CA GLU A 267 -36.58 31.52 -3.49
C GLU A 267 -37.39 30.80 -4.58
N LEU A 268 -37.46 29.46 -4.53
CA LEU A 268 -38.30 28.65 -5.40
C LEU A 268 -39.80 28.94 -5.18
N LYS A 269 -40.24 29.10 -3.93
CA LYS A 269 -41.62 29.51 -3.63
C LYS A 269 -41.91 30.92 -4.16
N ARG A 270 -40.95 31.84 -4.07
CA ARG A 270 -41.08 33.21 -4.56
C ARG A 270 -41.08 33.28 -6.09
N SER A 271 -40.27 32.46 -6.79
CA SER A 271 -40.34 32.34 -8.25
C SER A 271 -41.67 31.73 -8.69
N GLN A 272 -42.13 30.64 -8.06
CA GLN A 272 -43.43 30.04 -8.34
C GLN A 272 -44.59 31.03 -8.14
N ARG A 273 -44.59 31.81 -7.05
CA ARG A 273 -45.61 32.87 -6.85
C ARG A 273 -45.60 33.92 -7.94
N ARG A 274 -44.41 34.36 -8.40
CA ARG A 274 -44.28 35.32 -9.51
C ARG A 274 -44.77 34.73 -10.83
N ASP A 275 -44.51 33.46 -11.07
CA ASP A 275 -44.95 32.77 -12.30
C ASP A 275 -46.46 32.52 -12.28
N GLU A 276 -47.02 32.14 -11.13
CA GLU A 276 -48.47 32.00 -10.95
C GLU A 276 -49.19 33.34 -11.13
N GLU A 277 -48.65 34.43 -10.58
CA GLU A 277 -49.22 35.77 -10.78
C GLU A 277 -49.17 36.19 -12.25
N ARG A 278 -48.08 35.88 -12.99
CA ARG A 278 -48.02 36.11 -14.44
C ARG A 278 -49.09 35.34 -15.18
N ARG A 279 -49.23 34.03 -14.90
CA ARG A 279 -50.27 33.19 -15.52
C ARG A 279 -51.68 33.72 -15.22
N ARG A 280 -51.96 34.11 -13.98
CA ARG A 280 -53.25 34.72 -13.62
C ARG A 280 -53.52 36.02 -14.36
N ARG A 281 -52.51 36.85 -14.64
CA ARG A 281 -52.67 38.07 -15.45
C ARG A 281 -52.91 37.76 -16.93
N GLU A 282 -52.29 36.71 -17.46
CA GLU A 282 -52.52 36.25 -18.84
C GLU A 282 -53.92 35.63 -19.01
N ASP A 283 -54.41 34.92 -18.00
CA ASP A 283 -55.74 34.27 -18.00
C ASP A 283 -56.87 35.21 -17.53
N SER A 284 -56.55 36.38 -16.98
CA SER A 284 -57.55 37.35 -16.53
C SER A 284 -58.10 38.14 -17.71
N LEU A 285 -59.27 37.72 -18.20
CA LEU A 285 -60.10 38.43 -19.18
C LEU A 285 -60.71 39.74 -18.63
N ASP A 286 -60.29 40.25 -17.46
CA ASP A 286 -60.73 41.55 -16.89
C ASP A 286 -60.27 42.77 -17.70
N GLY A 287 -59.41 42.59 -18.71
CA GLY A 287 -59.02 43.65 -19.65
C GLY A 287 -60.00 43.89 -20.80
N PHE A 288 -61.04 43.06 -20.95
CA PHE A 288 -62.06 43.20 -21.99
C PHE A 288 -63.39 43.64 -21.35
N SER A 289 -63.49 44.92 -20.99
CA SER A 289 -64.78 45.51 -20.63
C SER A 289 -65.47 46.03 -21.91
N LEU A 290 -66.71 45.58 -22.15
CA LEU A 290 -67.50 45.96 -23.33
C LEU A 290 -67.96 47.44 -23.31
N ASP A 291 -67.66 48.16 -22.21
CA ASP A 291 -68.08 49.53 -21.92
C ASP A 291 -66.92 50.54 -21.83
N ALA A 292 -65.66 50.14 -22.13
CA ALA A 292 -64.54 51.09 -22.16
C ALA A 292 -64.62 51.97 -23.43
N PRO A 293 -64.71 53.31 -23.31
CA PRO A 293 -64.74 54.20 -24.46
C PRO A 293 -63.38 54.17 -25.19
N ALA A 294 -63.42 54.06 -26.51
CA ALA A 294 -62.24 54.01 -27.37
C ALA A 294 -61.52 55.36 -27.41
N GLU A 295 -60.67 55.66 -26.43
CA GLU A 295 -59.80 56.84 -26.48
C GLU A 295 -58.30 56.52 -26.31
N LYS A 296 -57.57 56.91 -27.36
CA LYS A 296 -56.17 57.38 -27.40
C LYS A 296 -55.07 56.34 -27.16
N ARG A 297 -54.71 55.66 -28.24
CA ARG A 297 -53.53 54.79 -28.38
C ARG A 297 -52.29 55.51 -28.92
N LEU A 298 -52.06 56.78 -28.55
CA LEU A 298 -50.92 57.58 -29.01
C LEU A 298 -50.39 58.47 -27.89
N GLU A 299 -49.64 57.92 -26.92
CA GLU A 299 -48.74 58.68 -26.02
C GLU A 299 -47.94 57.71 -25.12
N ALA A 300 -47.06 56.89 -25.71
CA ALA A 300 -46.11 56.08 -24.93
C ALA A 300 -44.75 55.87 -25.61
N GLU A 301 -44.37 56.74 -26.56
CA GLU A 301 -43.05 56.73 -27.22
C GLU A 301 -42.25 58.04 -27.05
N ARG A 302 -42.63 58.90 -26.10
CA ARG A 302 -41.90 60.17 -25.82
C ARG A 302 -41.49 60.36 -24.37
N ALA A 303 -41.06 59.29 -23.70
CA ALA A 303 -40.45 59.37 -22.36
C ALA A 303 -39.19 58.51 -22.21
N ILE A 304 -38.43 58.32 -23.29
CA ILE A 304 -37.06 57.81 -23.24
C ILE A 304 -36.18 58.87 -23.92
N GLY A 305 -35.86 59.92 -23.17
CA GLY A 305 -35.01 60.99 -23.64
C GLY A 305 -34.70 61.96 -22.52
N THR A 306 -33.40 62.05 -22.19
CA THR A 306 -32.72 63.01 -21.30
C THR A 306 -32.65 62.63 -19.81
N GLY A 307 -31.41 62.34 -19.36
CA GLY A 307 -31.14 62.13 -17.94
C GLY A 307 -29.82 61.45 -17.55
N ILE A 308 -28.76 61.42 -18.37
CA ILE A 308 -27.42 60.98 -17.90
C ILE A 308 -26.32 61.82 -18.58
N ILE A 309 -26.06 63.01 -18.03
CA ILE A 309 -24.73 63.66 -18.05
C ILE A 309 -24.60 64.46 -16.75
N GLY A 310 -23.61 64.11 -15.92
CA GLY A 310 -23.13 64.97 -14.83
C GLY A 310 -22.71 64.20 -13.58
N GLY A 311 -21.42 64.28 -13.22
CA GLY A 311 -20.96 64.00 -11.86
C GLY A 311 -19.82 62.99 -11.75
N ILE A 312 -18.66 63.33 -12.31
CA ILE A 312 -17.38 62.85 -11.79
C ILE A 312 -17.17 63.61 -10.49
N ASP A 313 -17.17 62.91 -9.35
CA ASP A 313 -16.59 63.44 -8.11
C ASP A 313 -15.62 62.43 -7.52
N GLN A 314 -14.38 62.90 -7.44
CA GLN A 314 -13.24 62.29 -6.78
C GLN A 314 -13.31 62.66 -5.29
N SER A 315 -13.56 61.68 -4.43
CA SER A 315 -13.03 61.64 -3.06
C SER A 315 -13.53 60.36 -2.41
N ASP A 316 -12.63 59.42 -2.16
CA ASP A 316 -12.39 58.96 -0.79
C ASP A 316 -11.19 58.02 -0.77
N THR A 317 -10.07 58.65 -0.49
CA THR A 317 -8.88 58.08 0.10
C THR A 317 -9.20 57.32 1.39
N ASN A 318 -8.44 56.23 1.59
CA ASN A 318 -8.01 55.70 2.89
C ASN A 318 -9.06 55.07 3.82
N ILE A 319 -9.24 53.75 3.72
CA ILE A 319 -9.31 52.88 4.92
C ILE A 319 -8.45 51.62 4.70
N ALA A 320 -7.21 51.74 5.18
CA ALA A 320 -6.35 50.72 5.79
C ALA A 320 -6.43 49.26 5.30
N MET A 321 -5.47 48.91 4.44
CA MET A 321 -4.69 47.69 4.60
C MET A 321 -3.95 47.73 5.95
N LEU A 322 -4.22 46.78 6.84
CA LEU A 322 -3.31 46.39 7.94
C LEU A 322 -3.69 44.97 8.39
N SER A 323 -2.91 44.00 7.95
CA SER A 323 -2.21 43.06 8.84
C SER A 323 -1.52 41.97 8.01
N CYS A 324 -0.32 42.28 7.52
CA CYS A 324 0.71 41.28 7.34
C CYS A 324 1.81 41.56 8.36
N GLY A 325 2.10 40.55 9.18
CA GLY A 325 3.48 40.16 9.44
C GLY A 325 4.28 40.95 10.48
N ASN A 326 4.68 40.18 11.50
CA ASN A 326 6.05 40.07 11.98
C ASN A 326 6.59 41.20 12.88
N LYS A 327 6.84 40.87 14.15
CA LYS A 327 8.19 40.76 14.73
C LYS A 327 8.13 40.58 16.24
N ASN A 328 8.96 39.64 16.70
CA ASN A 328 9.65 39.53 17.99
C ASN A 328 9.44 40.68 18.98
N TRP A 329 9.32 40.33 20.27
CA TRP A 329 10.17 40.78 21.37
C TRP A 329 9.90 39.89 22.59
N THR A 330 10.99 39.65 23.34
CA THR A 330 11.20 38.84 24.56
C THR A 330 11.19 37.33 24.43
#